data_AF-A0A1H9MNF5-F1
#
_entry.id   AF-A0A1H9MNF5-F1
#
_cell.length_a   1.000
_cell.length_b   1.000
_cell.length_c   1.000
_cell.angle_alpha   90.00
_cell.angle_beta   90.00
_cell.angle_gamma   90.00
#
_symmetry.space_group_name_H-M   'P 1'
#
loop_
_entity.id
_entity.type
_entity.pdbx_description
1 polymer ?
#
loop_
_entity_poly.entity_id
_entity_poly.type
_entity_poly.pdbx_seq_one_letter_code
_entity_poly.pdbx_strand_id
1 'polypeptide(L)'
;MDEPDRPGVRNSLTNSQAETVIQTGSFRGRVISRVHRYTVAMPPAVRNSVVAVLVVALLGGVTYGVLTWVVPQFAPTYKTEFLIDLSGADSGDEVTAGVDSLRKALGNSGEDDAIALRAFGGECGSDDNTTQLVDFGTDNRAEIGDAARGAATGGGATLLRGIIEATQDFSTPFSQKAKQVNRIIVVTRNGVDACDDDTGYVREEIRDRVAASGLALDFRFVGYQLPAGHEGGLEALAAGAEAPPPVLARDPDELEAALDWITNVEPVLRSAKQVVDVFNPTVDQLDRAVRSMLDGRLDTARELLDEVEPVTADAEFANLGSRARTPEATALHVQAVDLRERHRRVVEVARELLETARSGIPLDQHLSTYQRSAKEYNDSVSAVNATLARLRASGPGART
;
A
#
# COMPACT_ATOMS: atom_id res chain seq x y z
N MET A 1 -4.39 42.93 87.75
CA MET A 1 -3.90 41.63 87.24
C MET A 1 -4.75 41.41 86.03
N ASP A 2 -4.29 41.99 84.91
CA ASP A 2 -5.12 42.40 83.79
C ASP A 2 -4.53 41.86 82.49
N GLU A 3 -5.42 41.28 81.70
CA GLU A 3 -5.20 40.65 80.40
C GLU A 3 -5.14 41.71 79.30
N PRO A 4 -4.11 41.71 78.42
CA PRO A 4 -4.16 42.49 77.18
C PRO A 4 -4.27 41.58 75.94
N ASP A 5 -5.43 41.72 75.30
CA ASP A 5 -5.68 41.99 73.88
C ASP A 5 -4.99 41.12 72.80
N ARG A 6 -5.79 40.29 72.12
CA ARG A 6 -5.40 39.55 70.90
C ARG A 6 -5.82 40.34 69.65
N PRO A 7 -4.91 40.73 68.74
CA PRO A 7 -5.28 41.25 67.44
C PRO A 7 -5.73 40.13 66.49
N GLY A 8 -6.94 40.29 65.95
CA GLY A 8 -7.60 39.34 65.04
C GLY A 8 -6.99 39.28 63.64
N VAL A 9 -6.99 38.07 63.07
CA VAL A 9 -6.65 37.79 61.67
C VAL A 9 -7.78 38.29 60.78
N ARG A 10 -7.51 39.30 59.95
CA ARG A 10 -8.38 39.70 58.84
C ARG A 10 -7.96 38.94 57.57
N ASN A 11 -8.80 38.03 57.10
CA ASN A 11 -8.67 37.49 55.75
C ASN A 11 -9.38 38.44 54.77
N SER A 12 -8.61 39.22 54.00
CA SER A 12 -9.13 39.93 52.84
C SER A 12 -9.09 39.00 51.63
N LEU A 13 -10.25 38.56 51.15
CA LEU A 13 -10.40 37.96 49.83
C LEU A 13 -10.45 39.09 48.79
N THR A 14 -9.32 39.34 48.11
CA THR A 14 -9.28 40.22 46.94
C THR A 14 -9.54 39.38 45.69
N ASN A 15 -10.70 39.60 45.08
CA ASN A 15 -11.05 39.02 43.78
C ASN A 15 -10.23 39.68 42.65
N SER A 16 -9.84 38.85 41.67
CA SER A 16 -9.50 39.19 40.28
C SER A 16 -8.04 39.53 39.90
N GLN A 17 -7.09 38.61 40.13
CA GLN A 17 -6.01 38.39 39.15
C GLN A 17 -5.74 36.90 39.04
N ALA A 18 -6.20 36.29 37.95
CA ALA A 18 -5.79 34.94 37.57
C ALA A 18 -4.35 35.02 37.06
N GLU A 19 -3.39 34.77 37.95
CA GLU A 19 -1.96 34.64 37.62
C GLU A 19 -1.74 33.43 36.72
N THR A 20 -1.18 33.65 35.52
CA THR A 20 -0.72 32.56 34.67
C THR A 20 0.73 32.27 35.02
N VAL A 21 0.98 31.16 35.71
CA VAL A 21 2.31 30.75 36.17
C VAL A 21 2.95 29.83 35.12
N ILE A 22 4.01 30.27 34.46
CA ILE A 22 4.83 29.41 33.59
C ILE A 22 5.98 28.86 34.43
N GLN A 23 6.02 27.54 34.62
CA GLN A 23 7.11 26.84 35.33
C GLN A 23 8.08 26.23 34.32
N THR A 24 9.36 26.62 34.38
CA THR A 24 10.43 25.98 33.61
C THR A 24 11.46 25.40 34.58
N GLY A 25 11.69 24.09 34.51
CA GLY A 25 12.70 23.39 35.29
C GLY A 25 13.71 22.69 34.38
N SER A 26 15.01 22.77 34.71
CA SER A 26 16.02 21.95 34.05
C SER A 26 16.22 20.65 34.85
N PHE A 27 16.05 19.51 34.18
CA PHE A 27 16.25 18.20 34.80
C PHE A 27 17.70 17.74 34.64
N ARG A 28 18.45 17.73 35.75
CA ARG A 28 19.71 16.99 35.84
C ARG A 28 19.84 16.38 37.24
N GLY A 29 19.80 15.05 37.31
CA GLY A 29 20.18 14.27 38.49
C GLY A 29 19.46 14.63 39.81
N ARG A 30 18.22 14.16 39.96
CA ARG A 30 17.47 13.96 41.25
C ARG A 30 17.41 15.09 42.29
N VAL A 31 17.83 16.32 42.01
CA VAL A 31 17.66 17.47 42.92
C VAL A 31 17.07 18.66 42.15
N ILE A 32 15.86 19.08 42.50
CA ILE A 32 15.23 20.28 41.94
C ILE A 32 15.87 21.49 42.63
N SER A 33 16.81 22.15 41.96
CA SER A 33 17.38 23.41 42.45
C SER A 33 16.67 24.61 41.77
N ARG A 34 16.03 25.44 42.61
CA ARG A 34 15.40 26.76 42.32
C ARG A 34 14.41 26.86 41.16
N VAL A 35 13.13 26.94 41.50
CA VAL A 35 12.07 27.41 40.59
C VAL A 35 12.13 28.94 40.50
N HIS A 36 12.50 29.48 39.33
CA HIS A 36 12.41 30.92 39.08
C HIS A 36 11.00 31.24 38.58
N ARG A 37 10.24 32.04 39.33
CA ARG A 37 8.93 32.55 38.92
C ARG A 37 9.12 33.88 38.22
N TYR A 38 8.84 33.92 36.92
CA TYR A 38 8.78 35.15 36.16
C TYR A 38 7.30 35.54 35.99
N THR A 39 6.88 36.58 36.70
CA THR A 39 5.55 37.18 36.54
C THR A 39 5.66 38.34 35.56
N VAL A 40 5.18 38.13 34.33
CA VAL A 40 5.08 39.20 33.34
C VAL A 40 3.65 39.72 33.33
N ALA A 41 3.44 40.94 33.83
CA ALA A 41 2.14 41.59 33.78
C ALA A 41 1.84 42.03 32.33
N MET A 42 0.95 41.31 31.64
CA MET A 42 0.51 41.65 30.29
C MET A 42 -0.89 42.26 30.30
N PRO A 43 -1.16 43.32 29.50
CA PRO A 43 -2.50 43.82 29.29
C PRO A 43 -3.45 42.71 28.78
N PRO A 44 -4.75 42.70 29.15
CA PRO A 44 -5.68 41.63 28.79
C PRO A 44 -5.78 41.36 27.28
N ALA A 45 -5.68 42.41 26.46
CA ALA A 45 -5.69 42.31 25.01
C ALA A 45 -4.49 41.50 24.47
N VAL A 46 -3.28 41.79 24.97
CA VAL A 46 -2.05 41.09 24.58
C VAL A 46 -2.09 39.63 25.02
N ARG A 47 -2.56 39.37 26.25
CA ARG A 47 -2.74 38.01 26.76
C ARG A 47 -3.66 37.19 25.87
N ASN A 48 -4.82 37.75 25.51
CA ASN A 48 -5.79 37.05 24.67
C ASN A 48 -5.22 36.75 23.27
N SER A 49 -4.46 37.68 22.69
CA SER A 49 -3.78 37.46 21.42
C SER A 49 -2.71 36.36 21.50
N VAL A 50 -1.88 36.35 22.54
CA VAL A 50 -0.86 35.31 22.74
C VAL A 50 -1.51 33.94 22.95
N VAL A 51 -2.57 33.87 23.76
CA VAL A 51 -3.33 32.63 23.97
C VAL A 51 -3.96 32.16 22.65
N ALA A 52 -4.58 33.05 21.87
CA ALA A 52 -5.17 32.70 20.58
C ALA A 52 -4.12 32.16 19.59
N VAL A 53 -2.96 32.80 19.50
CA VAL A 53 -1.85 32.32 18.65
C VAL A 53 -1.35 30.96 19.10
N LEU A 54 -1.18 30.74 20.40
CA LEU A 54 -0.78 29.44 20.95
C LEU A 54 -1.83 28.35 20.66
N VAL A 55 -3.12 28.65 20.80
CA VAL A 55 -4.21 27.71 20.48
C VAL A 55 -4.21 27.39 18.99
N VAL A 56 -4.09 28.38 18.11
CA VAL A 56 -4.02 28.15 16.65
C VAL A 56 -2.78 27.33 16.28
N ALA A 57 -1.62 27.62 16.88
CA ALA A 57 -0.40 26.84 16.66
C ALA A 57 -0.53 25.39 17.16
N LEU A 58 -1.17 25.18 18.31
CA LEU A 58 -1.46 23.85 18.85
C LEU A 58 -2.43 23.08 17.97
N LEU A 59 -3.54 23.71 17.55
CA LEU A 59 -4.50 23.09 16.65
C LEU A 59 -3.84 22.76 15.31
N GLY A 60 -3.09 23.70 14.73
CA GLY A 60 -2.33 23.47 13.50
C GLY A 60 -1.31 22.34 13.64
N GLY A 61 -0.58 22.28 14.77
CA GLY A 61 0.39 21.21 15.04
C GLY A 61 -0.27 19.85 15.28
N VAL A 62 -1.40 19.81 15.97
CA VAL A 62 -2.19 18.58 16.18
C VAL A 62 -2.78 18.11 14.85
N THR A 63 -3.42 19.00 14.09
CA THR A 63 -3.96 18.68 12.76
C THR A 63 -2.84 18.18 11.83
N TYR A 64 -1.69 18.85 11.81
CA TYR A 64 -0.53 18.41 11.05
C TYR A 64 -0.07 17.00 11.49
N GLY A 65 0.14 16.79 12.80
CA GLY A 65 0.56 15.49 13.33
C GLY A 65 -0.44 14.37 13.02
N VAL A 66 -1.74 14.64 13.11
CA VAL A 66 -2.79 13.68 12.72
C VAL A 66 -2.71 13.37 11.23
N LEU A 67 -2.61 14.38 10.37
CA LEU A 67 -2.54 14.21 8.91
C LEU A 67 -1.25 13.48 8.46
N THR A 68 -0.11 13.71 9.12
CA THR A 68 1.17 13.14 8.69
C THR A 68 1.49 11.79 9.34
N TRP A 69 0.98 11.50 10.54
CA TRP A 69 1.34 10.27 11.27
C TRP A 69 0.17 9.31 11.45
N VAL A 70 -1.05 9.82 11.63
CA VAL A 70 -2.22 8.99 11.95
C VAL A 70 -2.95 8.59 10.68
N VAL A 71 -3.29 9.54 9.80
CA VAL A 71 -4.04 9.25 8.56
C VAL A 71 -3.35 8.21 7.67
N PRO A 72 -2.02 8.25 7.42
CA PRO A 72 -1.37 7.25 6.57
C PRO A 72 -1.45 5.81 7.11
N GLN A 73 -1.64 5.62 8.42
CA GLN A 73 -1.80 4.28 9.00
C GLN A 73 -3.11 3.63 8.54
N PHE A 74 -4.13 4.43 8.27
CA PHE A 74 -5.44 3.98 7.77
C PHE A 74 -5.54 3.95 6.24
N ALA A 75 -4.46 4.32 5.54
CA ALA A 75 -4.45 4.22 4.08
C ALA A 75 -4.56 2.75 3.65
N PRO A 76 -5.43 2.46 2.65
CA PRO A 76 -5.59 1.11 2.15
C PRO A 76 -4.30 0.62 1.51
N THR A 77 -4.04 -0.69 1.57
CA THR A 77 -2.84 -1.27 0.95
C THR A 77 -2.92 -1.18 -0.56
N TYR A 78 -4.10 -1.50 -1.10
CA TYR A 78 -4.46 -1.38 -2.51
C TYR A 78 -5.71 -0.54 -2.66
N LYS A 79 -5.74 0.32 -3.69
CA LYS A 79 -6.98 0.90 -4.20
C LYS A 79 -7.26 0.27 -5.56
N THR A 80 -8.31 -0.53 -5.66
CA THR A 80 -8.67 -1.24 -6.90
C THR A 80 -10.03 -0.78 -7.36
N GLU A 81 -10.13 -0.29 -8.58
CA GLU A 81 -11.43 -0.01 -9.22
C GLU A 81 -11.70 -1.05 -10.29
N PHE A 82 -12.89 -1.66 -10.23
CA PHE A 82 -13.39 -2.49 -11.31
C PHE A 82 -14.17 -1.62 -12.28
N LEU A 83 -13.74 -1.65 -13.54
CA LEU A 83 -14.42 -0.99 -14.64
C LEU A 83 -15.11 -2.07 -15.48
N ILE A 84 -16.43 -2.18 -15.38
CA ILE A 84 -17.22 -3.25 -16.02
C ILE A 84 -17.99 -2.74 -17.26
N ASP A 85 -17.97 -3.54 -18.32
CA ASP A 85 -18.69 -3.29 -19.56
C ASP A 85 -20.15 -3.74 -19.47
N LEU A 86 -21.07 -2.78 -19.52
CA LEU A 86 -22.51 -2.99 -19.55
C LEU A 86 -23.13 -2.73 -20.92
N SER A 87 -22.32 -2.57 -21.98
CA SER A 87 -22.81 -2.38 -23.34
C SER A 87 -23.53 -3.61 -23.89
N GLY A 88 -24.45 -3.40 -24.84
CA GLY A 88 -25.26 -4.45 -25.46
C GLY A 88 -26.62 -4.68 -24.78
N ALA A 89 -27.67 -4.77 -25.60
CA ALA A 89 -29.07 -4.70 -25.14
C ALA A 89 -29.71 -6.01 -24.64
N ASP A 90 -29.12 -7.18 -24.93
CA ASP A 90 -29.81 -8.49 -24.79
C ASP A 90 -29.08 -9.53 -23.92
N SER A 91 -28.10 -9.13 -23.11
CA SER A 91 -27.11 -10.03 -22.52
C SER A 91 -27.20 -10.18 -21.00
N GLY A 92 -28.40 -10.06 -20.43
CA GLY A 92 -28.63 -10.05 -18.97
C GLY A 92 -28.01 -11.25 -18.24
N ASP A 93 -28.05 -12.44 -18.83
CA ASP A 93 -27.48 -13.66 -18.24
C ASP A 93 -25.94 -13.64 -18.22
N GLU A 94 -25.31 -13.10 -19.27
CA GLU A 94 -23.84 -12.99 -19.37
C GLU A 94 -23.28 -11.91 -18.45
N VAL A 95 -23.99 -10.77 -18.33
CA VAL A 95 -23.65 -9.72 -17.35
C VAL A 95 -23.78 -10.28 -15.93
N THR A 96 -24.85 -11.03 -15.65
CA THR A 96 -25.05 -11.67 -14.33
C THR A 96 -23.92 -12.63 -14.00
N ALA A 97 -23.50 -13.47 -14.96
CA ALA A 97 -22.38 -14.38 -14.76
C ALA A 97 -21.06 -13.63 -14.50
N GLY A 98 -20.81 -12.54 -15.24
CA GLY A 98 -19.64 -11.68 -14.99
C GLY A 98 -19.62 -11.04 -13.61
N VAL A 99 -20.78 -10.58 -13.15
CA VAL A 99 -20.97 -10.02 -11.81
C VAL A 99 -20.80 -11.07 -10.71
N ASP A 100 -21.27 -12.29 -10.92
CA ASP A 100 -21.08 -13.38 -9.96
C ASP A 100 -19.61 -13.80 -9.84
N SER A 101 -18.90 -13.90 -10.97
CA SER A 101 -17.45 -14.14 -10.99
C SER A 101 -16.68 -13.03 -10.26
N LEU A 102 -17.06 -11.77 -10.50
CA LEU A 102 -16.51 -10.63 -9.76
C LEU A 102 -16.77 -10.76 -8.26
N ARG A 103 -18.00 -11.06 -7.84
CA ARG A 103 -18.36 -11.20 -6.41
C ARG A 103 -17.52 -12.28 -5.71
N LYS A 104 -17.30 -13.42 -6.37
CA LYS A 104 -16.47 -14.50 -5.82
C LYS A 104 -15.01 -14.08 -5.70
N ALA A 105 -14.43 -13.47 -6.73
CA ALA A 105 -13.06 -12.97 -6.69
C ALA A 105 -12.86 -11.90 -5.61
N LEU A 106 -13.85 -11.03 -5.40
CA LEU A 106 -13.86 -10.01 -4.34
C LEU A 106 -13.93 -10.63 -2.93
N GLY A 107 -14.63 -11.74 -2.76
CA GLY A 107 -14.74 -12.45 -1.47
C GLY A 107 -13.40 -12.90 -0.89
N ASN A 108 -12.38 -13.05 -1.74
CA ASN A 108 -11.03 -13.48 -1.37
C ASN A 108 -10.01 -12.33 -1.27
N SER A 109 -10.43 -11.09 -1.57
CA SER A 109 -9.56 -9.89 -1.50
C SER A 109 -9.10 -9.58 -0.07
N GLY A 110 -7.99 -8.84 0.06
CA GLY A 110 -7.45 -8.48 1.36
C GLY A 110 -8.41 -7.55 2.12
N GLU A 111 -8.51 -7.72 3.44
CA GLU A 111 -9.44 -6.94 4.29
C GLU A 111 -9.19 -5.42 4.23
N ASP A 112 -7.93 -5.03 3.98
CA ASP A 112 -7.49 -3.62 3.90
C ASP A 112 -7.47 -3.06 2.46
N ASP A 113 -8.03 -3.79 1.48
CA ASP A 113 -8.13 -3.31 0.10
C ASP A 113 -9.34 -2.39 -0.03
N ALA A 114 -9.12 -1.16 -0.50
CA ALA A 114 -10.23 -0.28 -0.87
C ALA A 114 -10.64 -0.60 -2.31
N ILE A 115 -11.90 -0.98 -2.50
CA ILE A 115 -12.42 -1.42 -3.78
C ILE A 115 -13.52 -0.44 -4.22
N ALA A 116 -13.57 -0.13 -5.51
CA ALA A 116 -14.63 0.66 -6.14
C ALA A 116 -15.18 -0.08 -7.36
N LEU A 117 -16.37 0.33 -7.82
CA LEU A 117 -17.01 -0.20 -9.02
C LEU A 117 -17.52 0.95 -9.89
N ARG A 118 -17.11 0.93 -11.15
CA ARG A 118 -17.64 1.78 -12.21
C ARG A 118 -18.11 0.93 -13.37
N ALA A 119 -19.18 1.35 -13.99
CA ALA A 119 -19.68 0.77 -15.21
C ALA A 119 -19.50 1.73 -16.39
N PHE A 120 -19.32 1.17 -17.59
CA PHE A 120 -19.36 1.90 -18.84
C PHE A 120 -20.25 1.18 -19.85
N GLY A 121 -20.81 1.95 -20.78
CA GLY A 121 -21.78 1.49 -21.77
C GLY A 121 -22.88 2.53 -21.94
N GLY A 122 -23.34 2.76 -23.17
CA GLY A 122 -24.39 3.74 -23.43
C GLY A 122 -24.27 4.41 -24.80
N GLU A 123 -24.91 5.56 -24.94
CA GLU A 123 -24.82 6.37 -26.15
C GLU A 123 -23.51 7.19 -26.16
N CYS A 124 -22.86 7.24 -27.31
CA CYS A 124 -21.66 8.06 -27.50
C CYS A 124 -21.96 9.53 -27.30
N GLY A 125 -21.14 10.23 -26.51
CA GLY A 125 -21.33 11.64 -26.18
C GLY A 125 -22.40 11.94 -25.12
N SER A 126 -23.05 10.92 -24.56
CA SER A 126 -23.88 11.09 -23.36
C SER A 126 -23.01 11.18 -22.10
N ASP A 127 -23.41 12.03 -21.15
CA ASP A 127 -22.76 12.11 -19.83
C ASP A 127 -22.97 10.82 -19.00
N ASP A 128 -24.05 10.08 -19.29
CA ASP A 128 -24.45 8.88 -18.54
C ASP A 128 -23.83 7.57 -19.08
N ASN A 129 -22.94 7.65 -20.08
CA ASN A 129 -22.31 6.45 -20.67
C ASN A 129 -21.19 5.84 -19.81
N THR A 130 -20.93 6.44 -18.65
CA THR A 130 -20.15 5.86 -17.54
C THR A 130 -20.83 6.25 -16.24
N THR A 131 -20.89 5.32 -15.28
CA THR A 131 -21.47 5.60 -13.96
C THR A 131 -20.61 4.96 -12.88
N GLN A 132 -20.21 5.75 -11.89
CA GLN A 132 -19.65 5.21 -10.65
C GLN A 132 -20.78 4.57 -9.85
N LEU A 133 -20.72 3.27 -9.67
CA LEU A 133 -21.74 2.49 -8.99
C LEU A 133 -21.48 2.40 -7.50
N VAL A 134 -20.20 2.27 -7.12
CA VAL A 134 -19.75 2.21 -5.73
C VAL A 134 -18.40 2.91 -5.58
N ASP A 135 -18.29 3.80 -4.60
CA ASP A 135 -17.05 4.51 -4.26
C ASP A 135 -16.03 3.59 -3.57
N PHE A 136 -14.77 4.04 -3.47
CA PHE A 136 -13.72 3.31 -2.76
C PHE A 136 -14.07 3.05 -1.28
N GLY A 137 -14.11 1.77 -0.90
CA GLY A 137 -14.31 1.34 0.49
C GLY A 137 -13.66 -0.01 0.78
N THR A 138 -13.32 -0.28 2.05
CA THR A 138 -12.68 -1.55 2.47
C THR A 138 -13.66 -2.65 2.89
N ASP A 139 -14.94 -2.28 3.07
CA ASP A 139 -16.02 -3.18 3.52
C ASP A 139 -17.29 -3.03 2.66
N ASN A 140 -17.13 -2.81 1.36
CA ASN A 140 -18.21 -2.58 0.41
C ASN A 140 -18.39 -3.75 -0.58
N ARG A 141 -17.80 -4.92 -0.32
CA ARG A 141 -17.84 -6.08 -1.24
C ARG A 141 -19.27 -6.54 -1.55
N ALA A 142 -20.16 -6.53 -0.56
CA ALA A 142 -21.56 -6.87 -0.73
C ALA A 142 -22.29 -5.80 -1.58
N GLU A 143 -22.04 -4.53 -1.29
CA GLU A 143 -22.58 -3.38 -2.02
C GLU A 143 -22.16 -3.40 -3.50
N ILE A 144 -20.89 -3.68 -3.81
CA ILE A 144 -20.39 -3.85 -5.18
C ILE A 144 -21.15 -4.94 -5.91
N GLY A 145 -21.34 -6.10 -5.27
CA GLY A 145 -22.08 -7.22 -5.89
C GLY A 145 -23.56 -6.89 -6.13
N ASP A 146 -24.19 -6.11 -5.27
CA ASP A 146 -25.59 -5.69 -5.42
C ASP A 146 -25.73 -4.58 -6.47
N ALA A 147 -24.85 -3.59 -6.46
CA ALA A 147 -24.82 -2.49 -7.43
C ALA A 147 -24.56 -3.00 -8.85
N ALA A 148 -23.64 -3.95 -9.01
CA ALA A 148 -23.35 -4.56 -10.29
C ALA A 148 -24.56 -5.34 -10.86
N ARG A 149 -25.35 -6.02 -10.02
CA ARG A 149 -26.59 -6.71 -10.44
C ARG A 149 -27.71 -5.74 -10.82
N GLY A 150 -27.76 -4.58 -10.17
CA GLY A 150 -28.80 -3.57 -10.41
C GLY A 150 -28.50 -2.61 -11.56
N ALA A 151 -27.30 -2.66 -12.13
CA ALA A 151 -26.87 -1.72 -13.15
C ALA A 151 -27.56 -1.98 -14.50
N ALA A 152 -28.02 -0.91 -15.13
CA ALA A 152 -28.68 -1.00 -16.43
C ALA A 152 -27.68 -1.35 -17.53
N THR A 153 -28.05 -2.27 -18.40
CA THR A 153 -27.27 -2.65 -19.59
C THR A 153 -27.85 -1.97 -20.83
N GLY A 154 -26.98 -1.65 -21.79
CA GLY A 154 -27.41 -1.09 -23.07
C GLY A 154 -26.38 -0.18 -23.73
N GLY A 155 -26.70 0.23 -24.96
CA GLY A 155 -25.85 1.09 -25.77
C GLY A 155 -24.57 0.43 -26.29
N GLY A 156 -23.63 1.25 -26.76
CA GLY A 156 -22.32 0.83 -27.26
C GLY A 156 -21.25 0.83 -26.16
N ALA A 157 -20.12 0.16 -26.44
CA ALA A 157 -18.98 0.07 -25.52
C ALA A 157 -18.18 1.39 -25.50
N THR A 158 -18.38 2.21 -24.47
CA THR A 158 -17.71 3.51 -24.27
C THR A 158 -16.42 3.37 -23.44
N LEU A 159 -15.57 2.41 -23.84
CA LEU A 159 -14.41 1.95 -23.07
C LEU A 159 -13.38 3.05 -22.78
N LEU A 160 -13.02 3.89 -23.76
CA LEU A 160 -12.08 4.99 -23.58
C LEU A 160 -12.57 5.96 -22.49
N ARG A 161 -13.85 6.35 -22.60
CA ARG A 161 -14.47 7.23 -21.62
C ARG A 161 -14.49 6.57 -20.23
N GLY A 162 -14.81 5.27 -20.15
CA GLY A 162 -14.76 4.48 -18.93
C GLY A 162 -13.38 4.54 -18.25
N ILE A 163 -12.30 4.34 -19.00
CA ILE A 163 -10.92 4.37 -18.49
C ILE A 163 -10.53 5.77 -17.99
N ILE A 164 -10.90 6.81 -18.75
CA ILE A 164 -10.61 8.20 -18.39
C ILE A 164 -11.31 8.58 -17.08
N GLU A 165 -12.59 8.23 -16.94
CA GLU A 165 -13.36 8.55 -15.74
C GLU A 165 -12.92 7.72 -14.53
N ALA A 166 -12.62 6.43 -14.70
CA ALA A 166 -12.02 5.60 -13.64
C ALA A 166 -10.69 6.19 -13.16
N THR A 167 -9.84 6.69 -14.07
CA THR A 167 -8.58 7.37 -13.69
C THR A 167 -8.84 8.61 -12.82
N GLN A 168 -9.93 9.35 -13.07
CA GLN A 168 -10.30 10.53 -12.29
C GLN A 168 -10.78 10.18 -10.88
N ASP A 169 -11.37 9.00 -10.66
CA ASP A 169 -11.89 8.57 -9.35
C ASP A 169 -10.77 8.45 -8.29
N PHE A 170 -9.54 8.18 -8.72
CA PHE A 170 -8.37 8.16 -7.85
C PHE A 170 -7.90 9.56 -7.44
N SER A 171 -8.29 10.61 -8.15
CA SER A 171 -7.82 11.99 -7.98
C SER A 171 -8.70 12.87 -7.09
N THR A 172 -9.75 12.30 -6.49
CA THR A 172 -10.70 13.03 -5.63
C THR A 172 -10.02 13.71 -4.42
N PRO A 173 -10.44 14.92 -4.01
CA PRO A 173 -9.91 15.59 -2.82
C PRO A 173 -10.07 14.69 -1.59
N PHE A 174 -9.01 14.57 -0.77
CA PHE A 174 -8.95 13.68 0.39
C PHE A 174 -8.95 12.17 0.09
N SER A 175 -8.83 11.76 -1.18
CA SER A 175 -8.58 10.36 -1.49
C SER A 175 -7.21 9.97 -0.89
N GLN A 176 -7.22 9.01 0.02
CA GLN A 176 -5.98 8.48 0.58
C GLN A 176 -5.25 7.77 -0.56
N LYS A 177 -3.94 8.02 -0.70
CA LYS A 177 -3.10 7.27 -1.64
C LYS A 177 -2.96 5.84 -1.12
N ALA A 178 -3.11 4.85 -1.99
CA ALA A 178 -2.79 3.47 -1.60
C ALA A 178 -1.34 3.39 -1.13
N LYS A 179 -1.07 2.57 -0.11
CA LYS A 179 0.30 2.35 0.39
C LYS A 179 1.18 1.65 -0.65
N GLN A 180 0.59 0.80 -1.49
CA GLN A 180 1.33 0.06 -2.52
C GLN A 180 0.91 0.43 -3.93
N VAL A 181 -0.34 0.16 -4.32
CA VAL A 181 -0.76 0.25 -5.73
C VAL A 181 -2.17 0.79 -5.87
N ASN A 182 -2.34 1.73 -6.79
CA ASN A 182 -3.63 2.11 -7.35
C ASN A 182 -3.83 1.31 -8.65
N ARG A 183 -4.96 0.63 -8.81
CA ARG A 183 -5.19 -0.33 -9.89
C ARG A 183 -6.56 -0.16 -10.50
N ILE A 184 -6.65 -0.25 -11.83
CA ILE A 184 -7.91 -0.37 -12.56
C ILE A 184 -7.94 -1.74 -13.22
N ILE A 185 -8.98 -2.52 -12.93
CA ILE A 185 -9.26 -3.81 -13.57
C ILE A 185 -10.43 -3.61 -14.52
N VAL A 186 -10.14 -3.62 -15.81
CA VAL A 186 -11.13 -3.49 -16.88
C VAL A 186 -11.65 -4.88 -17.23
N VAL A 187 -12.95 -5.09 -17.07
CA VAL A 187 -13.64 -6.31 -17.51
C VAL A 187 -14.58 -5.93 -18.65
N THR A 188 -14.26 -6.39 -19.85
CA THR A 188 -14.98 -5.97 -21.04
C THR A 188 -15.35 -7.11 -21.96
N ARG A 189 -16.48 -6.95 -22.64
CA ARG A 189 -16.96 -7.85 -23.69
C ARG A 189 -16.64 -7.34 -25.09
N ASN A 190 -15.98 -6.18 -25.17
CA ASN A 190 -15.59 -5.55 -26.40
C ASN A 190 -14.13 -5.10 -26.30
N GLY A 191 -13.34 -5.40 -27.32
CA GLY A 191 -11.96 -4.91 -27.39
C GLY A 191 -11.80 -3.61 -28.16
N VAL A 192 -12.91 -3.01 -28.60
CA VAL A 192 -12.94 -1.77 -29.38
C VAL A 192 -13.93 -0.80 -28.76
N ASP A 193 -13.61 0.49 -28.83
CA ASP A 193 -14.51 1.55 -28.41
C ASP A 193 -15.55 1.80 -29.52
N ALA A 194 -16.82 1.94 -29.15
CA ALA A 194 -17.91 2.17 -30.10
C ALA A 194 -18.03 3.63 -30.56
N CYS A 195 -17.36 4.55 -29.87
CA CYS A 195 -17.42 5.98 -30.11
C CYS A 195 -16.22 6.51 -30.89
N ASP A 196 -15.10 5.78 -30.88
CA ASP A 196 -13.89 6.16 -31.59
C ASP A 196 -13.22 4.95 -32.26
N ASP A 197 -13.17 4.98 -33.59
CA ASP A 197 -12.57 3.93 -34.41
C ASP A 197 -11.02 4.07 -34.50
N ASP A 198 -10.46 5.22 -34.08
CA ASP A 198 -9.01 5.46 -34.11
C ASP A 198 -8.34 4.94 -32.83
N THR A 199 -7.98 3.66 -32.87
CA THR A 199 -7.24 2.99 -31.80
C THR A 199 -5.90 3.67 -31.46
N GLY A 200 -5.27 4.39 -32.39
CA GLY A 200 -4.03 5.12 -32.14
C GLY A 200 -4.27 6.37 -31.29
N TYR A 201 -5.33 7.11 -31.61
CA TYR A 201 -5.79 8.26 -30.82
C TYR A 201 -6.20 7.83 -29.40
N VAL A 202 -7.04 6.80 -29.29
CA VAL A 202 -7.50 6.23 -28.01
C VAL A 202 -6.32 5.87 -27.10
N ARG A 203 -5.27 5.26 -27.69
CA ARG A 203 -4.06 4.85 -26.97
C ARG A 203 -3.30 6.05 -26.39
N GLU A 204 -3.09 7.08 -27.20
CA GLU A 204 -2.35 8.28 -26.78
C GLU A 204 -3.14 9.06 -25.73
N GLU A 205 -4.46 9.18 -25.89
CA GLU A 205 -5.31 9.86 -24.92
C GLU A 205 -5.30 9.19 -23.55
N ILE A 206 -5.38 7.85 -23.49
CA ILE A 206 -5.25 7.10 -22.23
C ILE A 206 -3.91 7.40 -21.57
N ARG A 207 -2.82 7.31 -22.34
CA ARG A 207 -1.47 7.55 -21.84
C ARG A 207 -1.30 8.96 -21.29
N ASP A 208 -1.77 9.97 -22.03
CA ASP A 208 -1.67 11.37 -21.64
C ASP A 208 -2.52 11.66 -20.40
N ARG A 209 -3.72 11.07 -20.30
CA ARG A 209 -4.59 11.26 -19.12
C ARG A 209 -4.04 10.57 -17.87
N VAL A 210 -3.51 9.36 -18.01
CA VAL A 210 -2.85 8.64 -16.92
C VAL A 210 -1.61 9.41 -16.46
N ALA A 211 -0.77 9.88 -17.39
CA ALA A 211 0.40 10.70 -17.06
C ALA A 211 0.01 12.02 -16.38
N ALA A 212 -1.04 12.69 -16.87
CA ALA A 212 -1.54 13.94 -16.31
C ALA A 212 -2.12 13.79 -14.89
N SER A 213 -2.61 12.60 -14.53
CA SER A 213 -3.10 12.33 -13.17
C SER A 213 -1.97 12.37 -12.12
N GLY A 214 -0.71 12.17 -12.54
CA GLY A 214 0.43 12.06 -11.63
C GLY A 214 0.37 10.83 -10.72
N LEU A 215 -0.49 9.86 -11.04
CA LEU A 215 -0.67 8.61 -10.30
C LEU A 215 0.04 7.47 -11.02
N ALA A 216 0.72 6.61 -10.25
CA ALA A 216 1.14 5.31 -10.75
C ALA A 216 -0.09 4.38 -10.71
N LEU A 217 -0.76 4.23 -11.86
CA LEU A 217 -1.91 3.35 -12.04
C LEU A 217 -1.49 2.05 -12.71
N ASP A 218 -1.78 0.93 -12.07
CA ASP A 218 -1.66 -0.40 -12.65
C ASP A 218 -2.95 -0.73 -13.40
N PHE A 219 -2.85 -0.98 -14.71
CA PHE A 219 -4.00 -1.48 -15.48
C PHE A 219 -3.96 -3.00 -15.65
N ARG A 220 -5.13 -3.63 -15.60
CA ARG A 220 -5.35 -5.04 -15.96
C ARG A 220 -6.58 -5.13 -16.83
N PHE A 221 -6.48 -5.86 -17.93
CA PHE A 221 -7.57 -6.04 -18.89
C PHE A 221 -8.02 -7.50 -18.89
N VAL A 222 -9.32 -7.71 -18.81
CA VAL A 222 -9.96 -9.03 -18.90
C VAL A 222 -11.02 -8.96 -19.99
N GLY A 223 -10.80 -9.69 -21.07
CA GLY A 223 -11.76 -9.85 -22.15
C GLY A 223 -12.67 -11.03 -21.87
N TYR A 224 -13.96 -10.79 -21.63
CA TYR A 224 -14.95 -11.83 -21.39
C TYR A 224 -15.80 -12.04 -22.64
N GLN A 225 -15.78 -13.25 -23.21
CA GLN A 225 -16.57 -13.61 -24.40
C GLN A 225 -16.41 -12.62 -25.55
N LEU A 226 -15.18 -12.16 -25.80
CA LEU A 226 -14.91 -11.18 -26.84
C LEU A 226 -15.36 -11.70 -28.23
N PRO A 227 -16.01 -10.85 -29.05
CA PRO A 227 -16.25 -11.15 -30.44
C PRO A 227 -14.94 -11.41 -31.19
N ALA A 228 -15.00 -12.30 -32.18
CA ALA A 228 -13.86 -12.59 -33.03
C ALA A 228 -13.31 -11.31 -33.69
N GLY A 229 -12.00 -11.09 -33.58
CA GLY A 229 -11.34 -9.90 -34.10
C GLY A 229 -11.26 -8.71 -33.13
N HIS A 230 -11.91 -8.77 -31.97
CA HIS A 230 -11.81 -7.71 -30.96
C HIS A 230 -10.57 -7.87 -30.06
N GLU A 231 -9.94 -9.05 -30.04
CA GLU A 231 -8.76 -9.35 -29.19
C GLU A 231 -7.61 -8.36 -29.44
N GLY A 232 -7.27 -8.07 -30.70
CA GLY A 232 -6.19 -7.16 -31.06
C GLY A 232 -6.43 -5.71 -30.63
N GLY A 233 -7.69 -5.28 -30.57
CA GLY A 233 -8.05 -3.97 -30.03
C GLY A 233 -7.78 -3.89 -28.52
N LEU A 234 -8.18 -4.93 -27.78
CA LEU A 234 -7.93 -5.00 -26.34
C LEU A 234 -6.44 -5.08 -26.02
N GLU A 235 -5.65 -5.81 -26.82
CA GLU A 235 -4.19 -5.85 -26.71
C GLU A 235 -3.55 -4.48 -26.95
N ALA A 236 -4.02 -3.73 -27.95
CA ALA A 236 -3.53 -2.39 -28.23
C ALA A 236 -3.83 -1.41 -27.08
N LEU A 237 -5.02 -1.51 -26.47
CA LEU A 237 -5.40 -0.74 -25.29
C LEU A 237 -4.53 -1.07 -24.08
N ALA A 238 -4.33 -2.37 -23.81
CA ALA A 238 -3.44 -2.82 -22.75
C ALA A 238 -2.02 -2.29 -22.94
N ALA A 239 -1.47 -2.36 -24.16
CA ALA A 239 -0.16 -1.82 -24.47
C ALA A 239 -0.09 -0.28 -24.33
N GLY A 240 -1.18 0.44 -24.61
CA GLY A 240 -1.28 1.89 -24.40
C GLY A 240 -1.24 2.31 -22.94
N ALA A 241 -1.87 1.51 -22.09
CA ALA A 241 -1.89 1.71 -20.65
C ALA A 241 -0.66 1.09 -19.94
N GLU A 242 0.36 0.63 -20.69
CA GLU A 242 1.54 -0.07 -20.19
C GLU A 242 1.17 -1.30 -19.31
N ALA A 243 0.03 -1.93 -19.61
CA ALA A 243 -0.48 -3.09 -18.91
C ALA A 243 0.13 -4.40 -19.48
N PRO A 244 0.15 -5.49 -18.67
CA PRO A 244 0.36 -6.83 -19.19
C PRO A 244 -0.68 -7.20 -20.27
N PRO A 245 -0.40 -8.21 -21.11
CA PRO A 245 -1.37 -8.72 -22.06
C PRO A 245 -2.73 -9.03 -21.41
N PRO A 246 -3.86 -8.76 -22.10
CA PRO A 246 -5.18 -9.06 -21.56
C PRO A 246 -5.35 -10.55 -21.25
N VAL A 247 -6.10 -10.85 -20.19
CA VAL A 247 -6.57 -12.21 -19.92
C VAL A 247 -7.89 -12.42 -20.65
N LEU A 248 -7.94 -13.42 -21.54
CA LEU A 248 -9.16 -13.75 -22.28
C LEU A 248 -9.88 -14.90 -21.58
N ALA A 249 -11.15 -14.70 -21.25
CA ALA A 249 -12.04 -15.67 -20.64
C ALA A 249 -13.22 -15.95 -21.56
N ARG A 250 -13.50 -17.23 -21.81
CA ARG A 250 -14.56 -17.70 -22.71
C ARG A 250 -15.84 -18.09 -21.98
N ASP A 251 -15.73 -18.39 -20.70
CA ASP A 251 -16.81 -18.82 -19.85
C ASP A 251 -16.70 -18.23 -18.42
N PRO A 252 -17.74 -18.34 -17.59
CA PRO A 252 -17.76 -17.76 -16.26
C PRO A 252 -16.67 -18.30 -15.32
N ASP A 253 -16.27 -19.56 -15.47
CA ASP A 253 -15.25 -20.20 -14.63
C ASP A 253 -13.85 -19.65 -14.99
N GLU A 254 -13.57 -19.46 -16.28
CA GLU A 254 -12.34 -18.79 -16.75
C GLU A 254 -12.29 -17.33 -16.30
N LEU A 255 -13.42 -16.61 -16.31
CA LEU A 255 -13.49 -15.23 -15.83
C LEU A 255 -13.26 -15.15 -14.33
N GLU A 256 -13.89 -16.04 -13.55
CA GLU A 256 -13.68 -16.14 -12.10
C GLU A 256 -12.21 -16.39 -11.79
N ALA A 257 -11.58 -17.35 -12.47
CA ALA A 257 -10.16 -17.66 -12.30
C ALA A 257 -9.26 -16.48 -12.69
N ALA A 258 -9.59 -15.75 -13.75
CA ALA A 258 -8.86 -14.55 -14.17
C ALA A 258 -8.93 -13.44 -13.12
N LEU A 259 -10.13 -13.16 -12.61
CA LEU A 259 -10.34 -12.14 -11.60
C LEU A 259 -9.66 -12.52 -10.28
N ASP A 260 -9.85 -13.76 -9.80
CA ASP A 260 -9.20 -14.26 -8.58
C ASP A 260 -7.67 -14.21 -8.68
N TRP A 261 -7.12 -14.58 -9.84
CA TRP A 261 -5.70 -14.46 -10.09
C TRP A 261 -5.20 -13.01 -9.93
N ILE A 262 -5.86 -12.07 -10.62
CA ILE A 262 -5.44 -10.67 -10.64
C ILE A 262 -5.60 -10.02 -9.26
N THR A 263 -6.69 -10.33 -8.54
CA THR A 263 -7.05 -9.66 -7.29
C THR A 263 -6.41 -10.29 -6.07
N ASN A 264 -6.10 -11.59 -6.10
CA ASN A 264 -5.69 -12.35 -4.92
C ASN A 264 -4.29 -12.97 -5.08
N VAL A 265 -4.02 -13.65 -6.20
CA VAL A 265 -2.74 -14.38 -6.38
C VAL A 265 -1.60 -13.46 -6.80
N GLU A 266 -1.83 -12.56 -7.75
CA GLU A 266 -0.81 -11.64 -8.26
C GLU A 266 -0.24 -10.71 -7.16
N PRO A 267 -1.06 -10.10 -6.27
CA PRO A 267 -0.54 -9.29 -5.17
C PRO A 267 0.32 -10.10 -4.17
N VAL A 268 -0.02 -11.37 -3.94
CA VAL A 268 0.79 -12.30 -3.13
C VAL A 268 2.15 -12.55 -3.79
N LEU A 269 2.17 -12.83 -5.10
CA LEU A 269 3.40 -13.00 -5.88
C LEU A 269 4.29 -11.75 -5.83
N ARG A 270 3.68 -10.57 -5.99
CA ARG A 270 4.38 -9.29 -5.93
C ARG A 270 5.01 -9.06 -4.57
N SER A 271 4.24 -9.24 -3.50
CA SER A 271 4.71 -8.97 -2.13
C SER A 271 5.85 -9.91 -1.74
N ALA A 272 5.73 -11.20 -2.05
CA ALA A 272 6.79 -12.16 -1.80
C ALA A 272 8.05 -11.88 -2.63
N LYS A 273 7.89 -11.45 -3.90
CA LYS A 273 9.03 -11.00 -4.71
C LYS A 273 9.70 -9.76 -4.09
N GLN A 274 8.92 -8.78 -3.63
CA GLN A 274 9.45 -7.58 -2.97
C GLN A 274 10.23 -7.94 -1.70
N VAL A 275 9.75 -8.86 -0.87
CA VAL A 275 10.51 -9.36 0.30
C VAL A 275 11.89 -9.88 -0.12
N VAL A 276 11.95 -10.70 -1.19
CA VAL A 276 13.23 -11.23 -1.71
C VAL A 276 14.12 -10.12 -2.27
N ASP A 277 13.56 -9.23 -3.08
CA ASP A 277 14.29 -8.11 -3.70
C ASP A 277 14.83 -7.13 -2.66
N VAL A 278 14.16 -7.01 -1.51
CA VAL A 278 14.53 -6.16 -0.38
C VAL A 278 15.67 -6.77 0.44
N PHE A 279 15.75 -8.11 0.58
CA PHE A 279 16.80 -8.77 1.38
C PHE A 279 18.05 -9.16 0.59
N ASN A 280 17.94 -9.47 -0.70
CA ASN A 280 19.08 -9.93 -1.49
C ASN A 280 20.26 -8.94 -1.57
N PRO A 281 20.04 -7.61 -1.79
CA PRO A 281 21.14 -6.64 -1.84
C PRO A 281 21.94 -6.60 -0.53
N THR A 282 21.25 -6.80 0.60
CA THR A 282 21.87 -6.84 1.92
C THR A 282 22.81 -8.02 2.04
N VAL A 283 22.42 -9.22 1.61
CA VAL A 283 23.29 -10.41 1.68
C VAL A 283 24.51 -10.27 0.77
N ASP A 284 24.38 -9.66 -0.41
CA ASP A 284 25.52 -9.35 -1.27
C ASP A 284 26.50 -8.36 -0.61
N GLN A 285 26.00 -7.43 0.20
CA GLN A 285 26.81 -6.52 1.01
C GLN A 285 27.51 -7.25 2.16
N LEU A 286 26.82 -8.17 2.84
CA LEU A 286 27.40 -9.03 3.88
C LEU A 286 28.55 -9.88 3.31
N ASP A 287 28.38 -10.47 2.13
CA ASP A 287 29.42 -11.24 1.46
C ASP A 287 30.66 -10.38 1.13
N ARG A 288 30.47 -9.13 0.72
CA ARG A 288 31.57 -8.17 0.52
C ARG A 288 32.26 -7.80 1.82
N ALA A 289 31.50 -7.64 2.91
CA ALA A 289 32.05 -7.37 4.23
C ALA A 289 32.89 -8.55 4.71
N VAL A 290 32.39 -9.79 4.62
CA VAL A 290 33.11 -11.00 5.00
C VAL A 290 34.39 -11.17 4.18
N ARG A 291 34.36 -10.97 2.86
CA ARG A 291 35.59 -10.98 2.03
C ARG A 291 36.60 -9.94 2.50
N SER A 292 36.15 -8.74 2.84
CA SER A 292 37.03 -7.69 3.39
C SER A 292 37.66 -8.10 4.73
N MET A 293 36.95 -8.85 5.58
CA MET A 293 37.52 -9.41 6.82
C MET A 293 38.63 -10.42 6.52
N LEU A 294 38.41 -11.31 5.55
CA LEU A 294 39.40 -12.31 5.13
C LEU A 294 40.65 -11.68 4.53
N ASP A 295 40.51 -10.53 3.86
CA ASP A 295 41.61 -9.73 3.32
C ASP A 295 42.33 -8.88 4.39
N GLY A 296 41.89 -8.93 5.66
CA GLY A 296 42.42 -8.10 6.75
C GLY A 296 41.97 -6.64 6.72
N ARG A 297 41.01 -6.27 5.85
CA ARG A 297 40.45 -4.91 5.70
C ARG A 297 39.26 -4.69 6.64
N LEU A 298 39.53 -4.69 7.95
CA LEU A 298 38.47 -4.66 8.98
C LEU A 298 37.68 -3.34 9.03
N ASP A 299 38.28 -2.21 8.64
CA ASP A 299 37.59 -0.93 8.59
C ASP A 299 36.55 -0.90 7.46
N THR A 300 36.91 -1.37 6.27
CA THR A 300 35.98 -1.54 5.14
C THR A 300 34.87 -2.54 5.47
N ALA A 301 35.21 -3.65 6.12
CA ALA A 301 34.20 -4.63 6.54
C ALA A 301 33.19 -4.03 7.53
N ARG A 302 33.65 -3.16 8.45
CA ARG A 302 32.78 -2.43 9.37
C ARG A 302 31.85 -1.48 8.63
N GLU A 303 32.38 -0.63 7.75
CA GLU A 303 31.59 0.33 6.99
C GLU A 303 30.47 -0.37 6.22
N LEU A 304 30.80 -1.47 5.52
CA LEU A 304 29.81 -2.28 4.81
C LEU A 304 28.75 -2.91 5.73
N LEU A 305 29.08 -3.27 6.98
CA LEU A 305 28.12 -3.83 7.95
C LEU A 305 27.28 -2.75 8.65
N ASP A 306 27.83 -1.56 8.85
CA ASP A 306 27.15 -0.41 9.45
C ASP A 306 26.14 0.19 8.45
N GLU A 307 26.40 0.08 7.14
CA GLU A 307 25.47 0.41 6.04
C GLU A 307 24.29 -0.56 5.90
N VAL A 308 24.37 -1.76 6.50
CA VAL A 308 23.24 -2.71 6.53
C VAL A 308 22.20 -2.20 7.52
N GLU A 309 21.29 -1.35 7.02
CA GLU A 309 20.13 -0.88 7.76
C GLU A 309 19.21 -2.06 8.16
N PRO A 310 18.48 -1.96 9.28
CA PRO A 310 17.46 -2.94 9.63
C PRO A 310 16.33 -2.90 8.60
N VAL A 311 16.42 -3.77 7.61
CA VAL A 311 15.40 -3.95 6.59
C VAL A 311 14.28 -4.83 7.13
N THR A 312 13.05 -4.30 7.20
CA THR A 312 11.94 -5.01 7.87
C THR A 312 10.88 -5.57 6.92
N ALA A 313 10.66 -4.95 5.76
CA ALA A 313 9.60 -5.30 4.79
C ALA A 313 8.22 -5.52 5.44
N ASP A 314 7.90 -4.75 6.48
CA ASP A 314 6.75 -5.01 7.36
C ASP A 314 5.42 -4.90 6.61
N ALA A 315 5.32 -3.98 5.64
CA ALA A 315 4.13 -3.82 4.83
C ALA A 315 3.87 -5.03 3.92
N GLU A 316 4.94 -5.59 3.35
CA GLU A 316 4.89 -6.78 2.50
C GLU A 316 4.50 -8.02 3.32
N PHE A 317 5.04 -8.16 4.54
CA PHE A 317 4.65 -9.24 5.46
C PHE A 317 3.20 -9.14 5.90
N ALA A 318 2.73 -7.94 6.27
CA ALA A 318 1.34 -7.71 6.63
C ALA A 318 0.41 -8.06 5.47
N ASN A 319 0.75 -7.66 4.25
CA ASN A 319 -0.03 -7.98 3.05
C ASN A 319 -0.03 -9.49 2.73
N LEU A 320 1.11 -10.16 2.84
CA LEU A 320 1.17 -11.62 2.67
C LEU A 320 0.31 -12.33 3.72
N GLY A 321 0.29 -11.84 4.95
CA GLY A 321 -0.50 -12.39 6.05
C GLY A 321 -2.00 -12.21 5.82
N SER A 322 -2.46 -11.02 5.42
CA SER A 322 -3.89 -10.75 5.19
C SER A 322 -4.46 -11.55 4.01
N ARG A 323 -3.60 -11.93 3.05
CA ARG A 323 -3.95 -12.69 1.84
C ARG A 323 -3.62 -14.19 1.92
N ALA A 324 -3.15 -14.69 3.05
CA ALA A 324 -2.88 -16.11 3.29
C ALA A 324 -4.18 -16.93 3.45
N ARG A 325 -5.07 -16.90 2.44
CA ARG A 325 -6.37 -17.58 2.44
C ARG A 325 -6.35 -18.94 1.74
N THR A 326 -5.40 -19.14 0.84
CA THR A 326 -5.15 -20.43 0.17
C THR A 326 -3.98 -21.17 0.81
N PRO A 327 -3.89 -22.51 0.65
CA PRO A 327 -2.72 -23.28 1.10
C PRO A 327 -1.41 -22.74 0.54
N GLU A 328 -1.39 -22.34 -0.73
CA GLU A 328 -0.21 -21.82 -1.41
C GLU A 328 0.20 -20.44 -0.88
N ALA A 329 -0.76 -19.52 -0.69
CA ALA A 329 -0.50 -18.19 -0.14
C ALA A 329 -0.03 -18.29 1.33
N THR A 330 -0.61 -19.21 2.10
CA THR A 330 -0.17 -19.52 3.47
C THR A 330 1.26 -20.05 3.49
N ALA A 331 1.58 -21.01 2.61
CA ALA A 331 2.92 -21.55 2.51
C ALA A 331 3.94 -20.46 2.14
N LEU A 332 3.58 -19.56 1.22
CA LEU A 332 4.44 -18.45 0.82
C LEU A 332 4.65 -17.44 1.96
N HIS A 333 3.61 -17.13 2.72
CA HIS A 333 3.73 -16.29 3.91
C HIS A 333 4.68 -16.90 4.94
N VAL A 334 4.52 -18.20 5.24
CA VAL A 334 5.43 -18.93 6.16
C VAL A 334 6.87 -18.91 5.65
N GLN A 335 7.09 -19.18 4.36
CA GLN A 335 8.42 -19.13 3.75
C GLN A 335 9.04 -17.73 3.83
N ALA A 336 8.25 -16.68 3.61
CA ALA A 336 8.74 -15.31 3.71
C ALA A 336 9.13 -14.96 5.17
N VAL A 337 8.34 -15.38 6.16
CA VAL A 337 8.66 -15.15 7.59
C VAL A 337 9.95 -15.89 7.99
N ASP A 338 10.10 -17.14 7.55
CA ASP A 338 11.34 -17.91 7.75
C ASP A 338 12.53 -17.24 7.06
N LEU A 339 12.35 -16.70 5.86
CA LEU A 339 13.38 -15.95 5.15
C LEU A 339 13.86 -14.71 5.93
N ARG A 340 12.95 -13.95 6.56
CA ARG A 340 13.30 -12.82 7.42
C ARG A 340 14.15 -13.24 8.61
N GLU A 341 13.79 -14.35 9.26
CA GLU A 341 14.54 -14.86 10.40
C GLU A 341 15.93 -15.34 9.99
N ARG A 342 16.06 -16.02 8.84
CA ARG A 342 17.35 -16.42 8.28
C ARG A 342 18.21 -15.21 7.92
N HIS A 343 17.63 -14.19 7.28
CA HIS A 343 18.32 -12.94 6.97
C HIS A 343 18.90 -12.29 8.24
N ARG A 344 18.07 -12.16 9.29
CA ARG A 344 18.51 -11.62 10.59
C ARG A 344 19.70 -12.41 11.15
N ARG A 345 19.64 -13.74 11.10
CA ARG A 345 20.72 -14.61 11.57
C ARG A 345 22.01 -14.42 10.77
N VAL A 346 21.94 -14.31 9.44
CA VAL A 346 23.14 -14.07 8.62
C VAL A 346 23.80 -12.74 8.98
N VAL A 347 23.02 -11.68 9.19
CA VAL A 347 23.52 -10.36 9.64
C VAL A 347 24.19 -10.47 11.02
N GLU A 348 23.56 -11.15 11.97
CA GLU A 348 24.09 -11.35 13.32
C GLU A 348 25.43 -12.10 13.30
N VAL A 349 25.50 -13.23 12.58
CA VAL A 349 26.72 -14.03 12.46
C VAL A 349 27.83 -13.26 11.72
N ALA A 350 27.50 -12.43 10.73
CA ALA A 350 28.48 -11.57 10.06
C ALA A 350 29.08 -10.54 11.02
N ARG A 351 28.27 -9.95 11.92
CA ARG A 351 28.75 -9.03 12.96
C ARG A 351 29.63 -9.74 13.99
N GLU A 352 29.26 -10.95 14.43
CA GLU A 352 30.09 -11.77 15.31
C GLU A 352 31.44 -12.13 14.67
N LEU A 353 31.44 -12.42 13.37
CA LEU A 353 32.67 -12.70 12.62
C LEU A 353 33.60 -11.47 12.59
N LEU A 354 33.07 -10.26 12.43
CA LEU A 354 33.86 -9.02 12.50
C LEU A 354 34.50 -8.83 13.88
N GLU A 355 33.74 -9.03 14.96
CA GLU A 355 34.25 -8.90 16.33
C GLU A 355 35.32 -9.96 16.65
N THR A 356 35.15 -11.17 16.13
CA THR A 356 36.16 -12.24 16.22
C THR A 356 37.45 -11.84 15.49
N ALA A 357 37.34 -11.31 14.27
CA ALA A 357 38.47 -10.84 13.47
C ALA A 357 39.25 -9.71 14.16
N ARG A 358 38.53 -8.75 14.76
CA ARG A 358 39.13 -7.66 15.56
C ARG A 358 39.87 -8.16 16.78
N SER A 359 39.40 -9.24 17.38
CA SER A 359 40.00 -9.85 18.57
C SER A 359 41.24 -10.69 18.27
N GLY A 360 41.60 -10.87 16.98
CA GLY A 360 42.74 -11.70 16.56
C GLY A 360 42.55 -13.21 16.80
N ILE A 361 41.31 -13.63 17.05
CA ILE A 361 40.95 -15.04 17.26
C ILE A 361 40.87 -15.74 15.89
N PRO A 362 41.28 -17.01 15.76
CA PRO A 362 41.10 -17.78 14.53
C PRO A 362 39.66 -17.76 14.01
N LEU A 363 39.49 -17.48 12.72
CA LEU A 363 38.17 -17.25 12.10
C LEU A 363 37.46 -18.53 11.67
N ASP A 364 38.16 -19.67 11.59
CA ASP A 364 37.67 -20.88 10.91
C ASP A 364 36.27 -21.31 11.39
N GLN A 365 36.06 -21.32 12.71
CA GLN A 365 34.78 -21.70 13.29
C GLN A 365 33.67 -20.70 12.94
N HIS A 366 33.88 -19.41 13.15
CA HIS A 366 32.87 -18.38 12.89
C HIS A 366 32.58 -18.22 11.40
N LEU A 367 33.61 -18.35 10.55
CA LEU A 367 33.47 -18.37 9.10
C LEU A 367 32.61 -19.55 8.64
N SER A 368 32.82 -20.74 9.22
CA SER A 368 31.99 -21.91 8.89
C SER A 368 30.52 -21.73 9.32
N THR A 369 30.28 -21.04 10.43
CA THR A 369 28.93 -20.68 10.88
C THR A 369 28.28 -19.69 9.90
N TYR A 370 29.01 -18.65 9.49
CA TYR A 370 28.54 -17.70 8.48
C TYR A 370 28.16 -18.40 7.18
N GLN A 371 29.06 -19.23 6.64
CA GLN A 371 28.83 -19.96 5.40
C GLN A 371 27.60 -20.87 5.48
N ARG A 372 27.37 -21.53 6.62
CA ARG A 372 26.18 -22.34 6.84
C ARG A 372 24.90 -21.49 6.84
N SER A 373 24.90 -20.38 7.59
CA SER A 373 23.74 -19.47 7.63
C SER A 373 23.45 -18.84 6.29
N ALA A 374 24.48 -18.41 5.54
CA ALA A 374 24.33 -17.87 4.19
C ALA A 374 23.77 -18.92 3.21
N LYS A 375 24.24 -20.17 3.29
CA LYS A 375 23.68 -21.28 2.51
C LYS A 375 22.20 -21.52 2.84
N GLU A 376 21.87 -21.59 4.11
CA GLU A 376 20.49 -21.77 4.58
C GLU A 376 19.56 -20.65 4.10
N TYR A 377 20.02 -19.39 4.11
CA TYR A 377 19.30 -18.27 3.52
C TYR A 377 19.08 -18.47 2.01
N ASN A 378 20.14 -18.79 1.26
CA ASN A 378 20.07 -18.99 -0.20
C ASN A 378 19.15 -20.16 -0.60
N ASP A 379 19.16 -21.25 0.19
CA ASP A 379 18.25 -22.38 0.00
C ASP A 379 16.78 -21.93 0.19
N SER A 380 16.51 -21.07 1.20
CA SER A 380 15.17 -20.52 1.45
C SER A 380 14.72 -19.57 0.34
N VAL A 381 15.58 -18.67 -0.14
CA VAL A 381 15.31 -17.82 -1.32
C VAL A 381 14.96 -18.68 -2.53
N SER A 382 15.71 -19.76 -2.76
CA SER A 382 15.46 -20.69 -3.87
C SER A 382 14.11 -21.38 -3.74
N ALA A 383 13.72 -21.79 -2.53
CA ALA A 383 12.41 -22.38 -2.26
C ALA A 383 11.26 -21.39 -2.50
N VAL A 384 11.40 -20.14 -2.06
CA VAL A 384 10.44 -19.06 -2.34
C VAL A 384 10.31 -18.87 -3.85
N ASN A 385 11.42 -18.70 -4.57
CA ASN A 385 11.44 -18.51 -6.02
C ASN A 385 10.79 -19.69 -6.78
N ALA A 386 11.00 -20.93 -6.31
CA ALA A 386 10.36 -22.11 -6.88
C ALA A 386 8.84 -22.11 -6.66
N THR A 387 8.35 -21.69 -5.49
CA THR A 387 6.92 -21.50 -5.24
C THR A 387 6.34 -20.39 -6.11
N LEU A 388 7.02 -19.25 -6.22
CA LEU A 388 6.61 -18.15 -7.10
C LEU A 388 6.54 -18.59 -8.57
N ALA A 389 7.50 -19.38 -9.05
CA ALA A 389 7.51 -19.91 -10.40
C ALA A 389 6.32 -20.87 -10.65
N ARG A 390 6.03 -21.77 -9.70
CA ARG A 390 4.88 -22.69 -9.80
C ARG A 390 3.56 -21.93 -9.84
N LEU A 391 3.40 -20.93 -8.97
CA LEU A 391 2.21 -20.08 -8.97
C LEU A 391 2.07 -19.32 -10.29
N ARG A 392 3.14 -18.70 -10.81
CA ARG A 392 3.10 -18.04 -12.13
C ARG A 392 2.68 -18.99 -13.25
N ALA A 393 3.15 -20.24 -13.22
CA ALA A 393 2.77 -21.26 -14.18
C ALA A 393 1.30 -21.71 -14.08
N SER A 394 0.62 -21.45 -12.96
CA SER A 394 -0.82 -21.70 -12.82
C SER A 394 -1.69 -20.50 -13.21
N GLY A 395 -1.08 -19.38 -13.63
CA GLY A 395 -1.82 -18.18 -14.01
C GLY A 395 -2.66 -18.35 -15.29
N PRO A 396 -3.67 -17.48 -15.50
CA PRO A 396 -4.44 -17.44 -16.73
C PRO A 396 -3.54 -17.28 -17.96
N GLY A 397 -3.82 -18.03 -19.04
CA GLY A 397 -3.03 -18.01 -20.28
C GLY A 397 -1.81 -18.96 -20.32
N ALA A 398 -1.38 -19.52 -19.18
CA ALA A 398 -0.24 -20.45 -19.15
C ALA A 398 -0.53 -21.87 -19.72
N ARG A 399 -1.81 -22.16 -20.05
CA ARG A 399 -2.26 -23.45 -20.62
C ARG A 399 -2.64 -23.33 -22.11
N THR A 400 -1.93 -22.50 -22.88
CA THR A 400 -2.10 -22.43 -24.34
C THR A 400 -0.98 -23.12 -25.08
#